data_AF-A0A5M9N0P2-F1
#
_entry.id   AF-A0A5M9N0P2-F1
#
_cell.length_a   1.000
_cell.length_b   1.000
_cell.length_c   1.000
_cell.angle_alpha   90.00
_cell.angle_beta   90.00
_cell.angle_gamma   90.00
#
_symmetry.space_group_name_H-M   'P 1'
#
loop_
_entity.id
_entity.type
_entity.pdbx_description
1 polymer ?
#
loop_
_entity_poly.entity_id
_entity_poly.type
_entity_poly.pdbx_seq_one_letter_code
_entity_poly.pdbx_strand_id
1 'polypeptide(L)'
;MGDDRANIGIKAIEIYFPNQYVEQQCLEAYDNASPGKYTVGLGQCRMSFCDDQEDIYSMALTALSSLLRKYSIDPTSIGRLEVGTESACDRSKSVKSVLMQLLTASGNTDVEGADTTNACYGGTNALFNSINWIESSAWDGRDAVVIAGDIALYQKGSARPTGGAGCVAMLIGPNAPIVVEPGLRGSYASHVYDFYKPDGRSEYPVINGHFSVQCYMESLDACYKAYIERGRKTIKEKVVDFASPSWQLPSDKFDYMLFHSPTCKLVEKAHARVLYNDYTVDPDHPFFAEVPPEYHPLAPNPSKEDKERSRFFMKLCAERFKRRVLPSLEMASMCGNMYTASLYGCLASLISNVTFHDKNPKRVALFSYGSGLISSMFSLRICQDLSEMAAKLDLKARLQARYSIPPVVYDVTCQLREQAYMAKDYVPFTTTDYLIPGTYYLSKVNKMFEREYQVKA
;
A
#
# COMPACT_ATOMS: atom_id res chain seq x y z
N MET A 1 22.85 -12.53 27.65
CA MET A 1 21.65 -11.70 27.42
C MET A 1 21.31 -11.88 25.96
N GLY A 2 20.11 -12.38 25.66
CA GLY A 2 19.67 -12.53 24.28
C GLY A 2 19.62 -11.16 23.60
N ASP A 3 19.80 -11.13 22.29
CA ASP A 3 19.60 -9.90 21.53
C ASP A 3 18.10 -9.61 21.50
N ASP A 4 17.61 -8.78 22.44
CA ASP A 4 16.20 -8.38 22.54
C ASP A 4 15.70 -7.64 21.27
N ARG A 5 16.59 -7.38 20.29
CA ARG A 5 16.33 -6.73 19.00
C ARG A 5 16.35 -7.69 17.81
N ALA A 6 16.32 -9.00 18.03
CA ALA A 6 16.25 -9.94 16.92
C ALA A 6 14.91 -9.86 16.17
N ASN A 7 14.95 -10.06 14.84
CA ASN A 7 13.77 -10.25 14.00
C ASN A 7 12.75 -9.10 14.07
N ILE A 8 13.20 -7.85 13.93
CA ILE A 8 12.33 -6.67 13.91
C ILE A 8 11.44 -6.69 12.65
N GLY A 9 10.13 -6.52 12.84
CA GLY A 9 9.19 -6.47 11.73
C GLY A 9 7.75 -6.37 12.18
N ILE A 10 6.82 -6.84 11.34
CA ILE A 10 5.38 -6.73 11.55
C ILE A 10 4.90 -7.88 12.43
N LYS A 11 4.46 -7.54 13.66
CA LYS A 11 3.86 -8.45 14.65
C LYS A 11 2.38 -8.69 14.41
N ALA A 12 1.67 -7.65 13.98
CA ALA A 12 0.25 -7.68 13.69
C ALA A 12 -0.08 -6.70 12.57
N ILE A 13 -1.11 -7.02 11.78
CA ILE A 13 -1.65 -6.15 10.75
C ILE A 13 -3.17 -6.16 10.80
N GLU A 14 -3.77 -5.00 10.60
CA GLU A 14 -5.20 -4.81 10.46
C GLU A 14 -5.45 -3.85 9.29
N ILE A 15 -6.59 -4.02 8.62
CA ILE A 15 -6.99 -3.14 7.52
C ILE A 15 -8.43 -2.71 7.71
N TYR A 16 -8.68 -1.44 7.46
CA TYR A 16 -10.00 -0.85 7.29
C TYR A 16 -10.19 -0.43 5.83
N PHE A 17 -11.40 -0.63 5.31
CA PHE A 17 -11.86 -0.11 4.04
C PHE A 17 -13.36 0.20 4.19
N PRO A 18 -13.86 1.27 3.54
CA PRO A 18 -15.27 1.61 3.60
C PRO A 18 -16.16 0.43 3.22
N ASN A 19 -17.28 0.30 3.91
CA ASN A 19 -18.20 -0.82 3.73
C ASN A 19 -19.11 -0.67 2.50
N GLN A 20 -18.77 0.24 1.60
CA GLN A 20 -19.47 0.51 0.35
C GLN A 20 -18.48 0.55 -0.82
N TYR A 21 -18.96 0.20 -2.02
CA TYR A 21 -18.17 0.22 -3.24
C TYR A 21 -19.04 0.48 -4.47
N VAL A 22 -18.42 0.97 -5.54
CA VAL A 22 -19.03 0.99 -6.89
C VAL A 22 -18.43 -0.12 -7.74
N GLU A 23 -19.28 -0.87 -8.45
CA GLU A 23 -18.83 -1.94 -9.36
C GLU A 23 -18.21 -1.32 -10.62
N GLN A 24 -17.02 -1.78 -11.02
CA GLN A 24 -16.31 -1.21 -12.17
C GLN A 24 -17.04 -1.48 -13.49
N GLN A 25 -17.70 -2.64 -13.63
CA GLN A 25 -18.51 -2.94 -14.81
C GLN A 25 -19.72 -1.98 -14.94
N CYS A 26 -20.37 -1.66 -13.82
CA CYS A 26 -21.45 -0.67 -13.80
C CYS A 26 -20.91 0.74 -14.11
N LEU A 27 -19.73 1.08 -13.60
CA LEU A 27 -19.08 2.35 -13.87
C LEU A 27 -18.66 2.49 -15.34
N GLU A 28 -18.21 1.40 -16.00
CA GLU A 28 -17.94 1.38 -17.44
C GLU A 28 -19.18 1.81 -18.23
N ALA A 29 -20.34 1.22 -17.93
CA ALA A 29 -21.60 1.55 -18.59
C ALA A 29 -22.03 3.00 -18.31
N TYR A 30 -21.91 3.46 -17.05
CA TYR A 30 -22.27 4.82 -16.65
C TYR A 30 -21.40 5.89 -17.33
N ASP A 31 -20.11 5.62 -17.50
CA ASP A 31 -19.15 6.54 -18.15
C ASP A 31 -19.18 6.45 -19.68
N ASN A 32 -20.00 5.59 -20.28
CA ASN A 32 -19.96 5.23 -21.70
C ASN A 32 -18.57 4.74 -22.16
N ALA A 33 -17.87 4.02 -21.28
CA ALA A 33 -16.62 3.34 -21.61
C ALA A 33 -16.89 2.02 -22.34
N SER A 34 -15.95 1.58 -23.18
CA SER A 34 -16.02 0.26 -23.79
C SER A 34 -15.99 -0.85 -22.72
N PRO A 35 -16.78 -1.92 -22.86
CA PRO A 35 -16.73 -3.06 -21.94
C PRO A 35 -15.30 -3.58 -21.77
N GLY A 36 -14.89 -3.83 -20.53
CA GLY A 36 -13.55 -4.31 -20.22
C GLY A 36 -12.51 -3.21 -20.04
N LYS A 37 -12.82 -1.93 -20.31
CA LYS A 37 -11.84 -0.84 -20.15
C LYS A 37 -11.29 -0.75 -18.73
N TYR A 38 -12.13 -0.92 -17.72
CA TYR A 38 -11.76 -0.86 -16.31
C TYR A 38 -11.47 -2.26 -15.77
N THR A 39 -12.37 -3.21 -16.04
CA THR A 39 -12.28 -4.58 -15.52
C THR A 39 -11.10 -5.39 -16.08
N VAL A 40 -10.72 -5.17 -17.35
CA VAL A 40 -9.56 -5.83 -17.98
C VAL A 40 -8.40 -4.86 -18.19
N GLY A 41 -8.70 -3.65 -18.68
CA GLY A 41 -7.70 -2.63 -19.00
C GLY A 41 -6.98 -2.08 -17.77
N LEU A 42 -7.69 -1.95 -16.64
CA LEU A 42 -7.10 -1.59 -15.34
C LEU A 42 -6.97 -2.81 -14.41
N GLY A 43 -7.77 -3.85 -14.63
CA GLY A 43 -7.81 -5.04 -13.77
C GLY A 43 -8.57 -4.81 -12.45
N GLN A 44 -9.49 -3.83 -12.44
CA GLN A 44 -10.25 -3.46 -11.25
C GLN A 44 -11.66 -4.04 -11.31
N CYS A 45 -12.11 -4.65 -10.22
CA CYS A 45 -13.47 -5.18 -10.10
C CYS A 45 -14.41 -4.23 -9.36
N ARG A 46 -13.94 -3.64 -8.26
CA ARG A 46 -14.73 -2.79 -7.37
C ARG A 46 -13.85 -1.66 -6.84
N MET A 47 -14.46 -0.51 -6.56
CA MET A 47 -13.77 0.65 -6.00
C MET A 47 -14.46 1.10 -4.72
N SER A 48 -13.74 1.01 -3.60
CA SER A 48 -14.22 1.54 -2.31
C SER A 48 -14.15 3.06 -2.32
N PHE A 49 -15.11 3.71 -1.67
CA PHE A 49 -15.12 5.15 -1.52
C PHE A 49 -15.73 5.53 -0.18
N CYS A 50 -15.36 6.71 0.32
CA CYS A 50 -15.92 7.32 1.51
C CYS A 50 -17.03 8.30 1.09
N ASP A 51 -18.07 8.39 1.91
CA ASP A 51 -19.01 9.50 1.86
C ASP A 51 -18.52 10.69 2.72
N ASP A 52 -19.44 11.50 3.23
CA ASP A 52 -19.15 12.67 4.07
C ASP A 52 -19.01 12.33 5.57
N GLN A 53 -19.25 11.07 5.97
CA GLN A 53 -19.03 10.60 7.33
C GLN A 53 -17.62 10.04 7.55
N GLU A 54 -16.92 9.68 6.49
CA GLU A 54 -15.59 9.07 6.57
C GLU A 54 -14.49 10.00 6.02
N ASP A 55 -13.50 10.25 6.86
CA ASP A 55 -12.25 10.94 6.55
C ASP A 55 -11.02 10.14 7.03
N ILE A 56 -9.82 10.66 6.76
CA ILE A 56 -8.57 9.99 7.17
C ILE A 56 -8.49 9.75 8.69
N TYR A 57 -9.01 10.65 9.51
CA TYR A 57 -8.96 10.50 10.98
C TYR A 57 -9.87 9.35 11.41
N SER A 58 -11.09 9.29 10.91
CA SER A 58 -12.06 8.23 11.20
C SER A 58 -11.57 6.85 10.74
N MET A 59 -10.98 6.74 9.55
CA MET A 59 -10.43 5.48 9.05
C MET A 59 -9.22 5.02 9.87
N ALA A 60 -8.33 5.96 10.24
CA ALA A 60 -7.15 5.65 11.05
C ALA A 60 -7.53 5.27 12.50
N LEU A 61 -8.50 5.95 13.10
CA LEU A 61 -9.07 5.58 14.41
C LEU A 61 -9.69 4.18 14.36
N THR A 62 -10.43 3.86 13.29
CA THR A 62 -11.06 2.55 13.10
C THR A 62 -10.02 1.45 12.95
N ALA A 63 -9.01 1.65 12.09
CA ALA A 63 -7.95 0.67 11.87
C ALA A 63 -7.13 0.41 13.15
N LEU A 64 -6.74 1.47 13.87
CA LEU A 64 -5.98 1.36 15.12
C LEU A 64 -6.80 0.71 16.23
N SER A 65 -8.04 1.15 16.46
CA SER A 65 -8.93 0.56 17.47
C SER A 65 -9.20 -0.92 17.20
N SER A 66 -9.42 -1.28 15.92
CA SER A 66 -9.60 -2.68 15.50
C SER A 66 -8.33 -3.52 15.74
N LEU A 67 -7.15 -3.00 15.41
CA LEU A 67 -5.86 -3.65 15.67
C LEU A 67 -5.67 -3.93 17.17
N LEU A 68 -5.84 -2.90 18.02
CA LEU A 68 -5.69 -3.02 19.47
C LEU A 68 -6.64 -4.08 20.04
N ARG A 69 -7.92 -4.06 19.62
CA ARG A 69 -8.94 -5.00 20.08
C ARG A 69 -8.67 -6.44 19.62
N LYS A 70 -8.46 -6.67 18.32
CA LYS A 70 -8.34 -8.02 17.74
C LYS A 70 -7.08 -8.75 18.21
N TYR A 71 -6.02 -8.02 18.49
CA TYR A 71 -4.75 -8.57 18.97
C TYR A 71 -4.57 -8.42 20.48
N SER A 72 -5.56 -7.87 21.20
CA SER A 72 -5.50 -7.64 22.65
C SER A 72 -4.23 -6.90 23.07
N ILE A 73 -3.86 -5.88 22.30
CA ILE A 73 -2.65 -5.08 22.54
C ILE A 73 -2.96 -4.06 23.64
N ASP A 74 -2.14 -4.06 24.68
CA ASP A 74 -2.20 -3.03 25.72
C ASP A 74 -1.78 -1.67 25.12
N PRO A 75 -2.63 -0.64 25.13
CA PRO A 75 -2.27 0.68 24.61
C PRO A 75 -1.04 1.30 25.28
N THR A 76 -0.71 0.90 26.52
CA THR A 76 0.50 1.38 27.23
C THR A 76 1.80 0.74 26.72
N SER A 77 1.69 -0.37 25.97
CA SER A 77 2.83 -1.06 25.35
C SER A 77 3.33 -0.42 24.04
N ILE A 78 2.71 0.69 23.62
CA ILE A 78 3.08 1.44 22.41
C ILE A 78 3.99 2.61 22.77
N GLY A 79 5.21 2.63 22.23
CA GLY A 79 6.20 3.70 22.44
C GLY A 79 6.38 4.64 21.25
N ARG A 80 5.93 4.23 20.07
CA ARG A 80 5.92 5.05 18.86
C ARG A 80 4.64 4.85 18.07
N LEU A 81 4.06 5.92 17.54
CA LEU A 81 2.94 5.91 16.62
C LEU A 81 3.22 6.89 15.48
N GLU A 82 3.28 6.39 14.25
CA GLU A 82 3.60 7.21 13.07
C GLU A 82 2.61 6.96 11.93
N VAL A 83 2.20 8.03 11.24
CA VAL A 83 1.19 7.97 10.18
C VAL A 83 1.78 8.37 8.85
N GLY A 84 1.65 7.51 7.84
CA GLY A 84 1.85 7.83 6.45
C GLY A 84 0.52 8.15 5.76
N THR A 85 0.37 9.37 5.24
CA THR A 85 -0.83 9.75 4.47
C THR A 85 -0.52 10.89 3.51
N GLU A 86 -1.28 11.00 2.43
CA GLU A 86 -1.38 12.15 1.53
C GLU A 86 -2.81 12.74 1.47
N SER A 87 -3.67 12.36 2.41
CA SER A 87 -5.07 12.82 2.58
C SER A 87 -5.28 13.68 3.84
N ALA A 88 -4.23 14.36 4.33
CA ALA A 88 -4.29 15.16 5.55
C ALA A 88 -5.40 16.24 5.47
N CYS A 89 -6.23 16.31 6.51
CA CYS A 89 -7.33 17.28 6.63
C CYS A 89 -6.89 18.62 7.25
N ASP A 90 -5.66 18.70 7.76
CA ASP A 90 -5.06 19.90 8.35
C ASP A 90 -3.61 20.02 7.87
N ARG A 91 -3.10 21.25 7.77
CA ARG A 91 -1.74 21.54 7.25
C ARG A 91 -0.66 21.54 8.33
N SER A 92 -1.06 21.48 9.60
CA SER A 92 -0.19 21.55 10.77
C SER A 92 -0.50 20.42 11.76
N LYS A 93 -1.77 20.23 12.11
CA LYS A 93 -2.21 19.18 13.03
C LYS A 93 -2.14 17.81 12.35
N SER A 94 -1.35 16.92 12.93
CA SER A 94 -1.16 15.56 12.44
C SER A 94 -2.36 14.64 12.74
N VAL A 95 -2.61 13.67 11.85
CA VAL A 95 -3.47 12.50 12.11
C VAL A 95 -3.01 11.79 13.38
N LYS A 96 -1.70 11.62 13.57
CA LYS A 96 -1.11 11.03 14.79
C LYS A 96 -1.66 11.67 16.06
N SER A 97 -1.75 13.00 16.11
CA SER A 97 -2.26 13.72 17.29
C SER A 97 -3.75 13.47 17.56
N VAL A 98 -4.54 13.11 16.53
CA VAL A 98 -5.94 12.68 16.70
C VAL A 98 -5.98 11.26 17.27
N LEU A 99 -5.16 10.35 16.71
CA LEU A 99 -5.07 8.96 17.17
C LEU A 99 -4.65 8.81 18.63
N MET A 100 -3.88 9.77 19.16
CA MET A 100 -3.50 9.78 20.57
C MET A 100 -4.70 9.65 21.51
N GLN A 101 -5.93 10.04 21.13
CA GLN A 101 -7.12 9.84 21.96
C GLN A 101 -7.34 8.36 22.37
N LEU A 102 -6.87 7.40 21.57
CA LEU A 102 -6.96 5.97 21.89
C LEU A 102 -5.91 5.51 22.91
N LEU A 103 -4.78 6.21 23.02
CA LEU A 103 -3.68 5.88 23.93
C LEU A 103 -3.72 6.71 25.22
N THR A 104 -4.10 7.99 25.13
CA THR A 104 -4.23 8.87 26.30
C THR A 104 -5.35 8.44 27.24
N ALA A 105 -6.39 7.78 26.71
CA ALA A 105 -7.45 7.18 27.51
C ALA A 105 -6.93 6.12 28.51
N SER A 106 -5.79 5.47 28.23
CA SER A 106 -5.11 4.54 29.14
C SER A 106 -3.96 5.20 29.93
N GLY A 107 -3.80 6.53 29.85
CA GLY A 107 -2.70 7.26 30.46
C GLY A 107 -1.38 7.24 29.67
N ASN A 108 -1.34 6.65 28.46
CA ASN A 108 -0.12 6.60 27.65
C ASN A 108 0.01 7.86 26.78
N THR A 109 0.85 8.81 27.22
CA THR A 109 1.11 10.08 26.54
C THR A 109 2.51 10.19 25.96
N ASP A 110 3.47 9.42 26.50
CA ASP A 110 4.86 9.38 26.05
C ASP A 110 5.01 8.42 24.88
N VAL A 111 4.66 8.90 23.68
CA VAL A 111 4.63 8.14 22.43
C VAL A 111 5.25 8.98 21.31
N GLU A 112 6.39 8.55 20.80
CA GLU A 112 7.10 9.21 19.70
C GLU A 112 6.33 9.11 18.36
N GLY A 113 6.78 9.87 17.36
CA GLY A 113 6.24 9.84 15.99
C GLY A 113 5.25 10.97 15.69
N ALA A 114 5.03 11.18 14.39
CA ALA A 114 4.19 12.21 13.80
C ALA A 114 3.62 11.72 12.45
N ASP A 115 3.16 12.64 11.60
CA ASP A 115 2.80 12.28 10.23
C ASP A 115 4.01 12.43 9.30
N THR A 116 4.07 11.60 8.26
CA THR A 116 5.06 11.69 7.19
C THR A 116 4.41 11.54 5.82
N THR A 117 4.78 12.41 4.88
CA THR A 117 4.08 12.52 3.59
C THR A 117 5.07 12.64 2.44
N ASN A 118 4.91 11.73 1.47
CA ASN A 118 5.31 11.93 0.08
C ASN A 118 4.42 11.02 -0.78
N ALA A 119 3.27 11.55 -1.23
CA ALA A 119 2.27 10.77 -1.97
C ALA A 119 2.05 9.38 -1.33
N CYS A 120 1.95 8.33 -2.16
CA CYS A 120 1.74 6.95 -1.72
C CYS A 120 2.95 6.31 -1.00
N TYR A 121 4.07 7.01 -0.81
CA TYR A 121 5.27 6.49 -0.13
C TYR A 121 5.22 6.65 1.41
N GLY A 122 4.37 7.54 1.93
CA GLY A 122 4.35 7.91 3.36
C GLY A 122 4.31 6.73 4.32
N GLY A 123 3.47 5.71 4.05
CA GLY A 123 3.37 4.52 4.90
C GLY A 123 4.68 3.72 5.01
N THR A 124 5.45 3.66 3.91
CA THR A 124 6.77 3.01 3.89
C THR A 124 7.82 3.83 4.61
N ASN A 125 7.75 5.16 4.53
CA ASN A 125 8.62 6.00 5.33
C ASN A 125 8.35 5.82 6.84
N ALA A 126 7.09 5.79 7.25
CA ALA A 126 6.69 5.53 8.64
C ALA A 126 7.13 4.13 9.13
N LEU A 127 7.06 3.11 8.27
CA LEU A 127 7.60 1.78 8.55
C LEU A 127 9.12 1.82 8.78
N PHE A 128 9.87 2.47 7.89
CA PHE A 128 11.32 2.58 8.03
C PHE A 128 11.73 3.38 9.27
N ASN A 129 11.04 4.49 9.57
CA ASN A 129 11.28 5.28 10.76
C ASN A 129 11.03 4.47 12.04
N SER A 130 9.96 3.66 12.06
CA SER A 130 9.65 2.77 13.19
C SER A 130 10.70 1.69 13.40
N ILE A 131 11.17 1.04 12.32
CA ILE A 131 12.25 0.04 12.41
C ILE A 131 13.54 0.71 12.92
N ASN A 132 13.91 1.84 12.34
CA ASN A 132 15.11 2.57 12.75
C ASN A 132 15.03 3.02 14.22
N TRP A 133 13.84 3.40 14.70
CA TRP A 133 13.62 3.75 16.11
C TRP A 133 13.87 2.55 17.03
N ILE A 134 13.32 1.37 16.72
CA ILE A 134 13.54 0.12 17.48
C ILE A 134 15.03 -0.27 17.49
N GLU A 135 15.72 -0.09 16.36
CA GLU A 135 17.16 -0.37 16.24
C GLU A 135 18.05 0.66 16.95
N SER A 136 17.51 1.82 17.33
CA SER A 136 18.29 2.95 17.87
C SER A 136 18.59 2.83 19.37
N SER A 137 19.37 3.77 19.90
CA SER A 137 19.55 3.94 21.35
C SER A 137 18.34 4.58 22.04
N ALA A 138 17.37 5.11 21.28
CA ALA A 138 16.15 5.72 21.80
C ALA A 138 15.02 4.71 22.05
N TRP A 139 15.18 3.46 21.60
CA TRP A 139 14.19 2.42 21.86
C TRP A 139 14.08 2.13 23.35
N ASP A 140 12.85 2.11 23.85
CA ASP A 140 12.50 1.95 25.26
C ASP A 140 11.91 0.56 25.59
N GLY A 141 11.97 -0.38 24.63
CA GLY A 141 11.43 -1.73 24.77
C GLY A 141 9.98 -1.90 24.32
N ARG A 142 9.26 -0.81 24.00
CA ARG A 142 7.86 -0.86 23.55
C ARG A 142 7.74 -1.09 22.04
N ASP A 143 6.56 -1.54 21.60
CA ASP A 143 6.28 -1.69 20.18
C ASP A 143 6.00 -0.33 19.52
N ALA A 144 6.18 -0.26 18.20
CA ALA A 144 5.75 0.85 17.37
C ALA A 144 4.45 0.51 16.62
N VAL A 145 3.64 1.51 16.30
CA VAL A 145 2.49 1.39 15.42
C VAL A 145 2.70 2.26 14.19
N VAL A 146 2.51 1.67 13.02
CA VAL A 146 2.52 2.37 11.73
C VAL A 146 1.11 2.38 11.17
N ILE A 147 0.62 3.56 10.83
CA ILE A 147 -0.63 3.74 10.10
C ILE A 147 -0.30 4.18 8.68
N ALA A 148 -0.90 3.54 7.69
CA ALA A 148 -0.90 4.00 6.30
C ALA A 148 -2.34 4.09 5.84
N GLY A 149 -2.83 5.23 5.38
CA GLY A 149 -4.23 5.36 5.00
C GLY A 149 -4.52 6.60 4.21
N ASP A 150 -5.49 6.47 3.30
CA ASP A 150 -5.84 7.54 2.36
C ASP A 150 -7.22 7.35 1.74
N ILE A 151 -7.72 8.47 1.21
CA ILE A 151 -8.88 8.53 0.32
C ILE A 151 -8.36 9.02 -1.04
N ALA A 152 -8.31 8.10 -2.01
CA ALA A 152 -7.85 8.36 -3.37
C ALA A 152 -9.02 8.79 -4.26
N LEU A 153 -9.17 10.10 -4.41
CA LEU A 153 -10.23 10.71 -5.21
C LEU A 153 -9.66 11.45 -6.43
N TYR A 154 -10.36 11.33 -7.56
CA TYR A 154 -10.01 12.00 -8.80
C TYR A 154 -11.24 12.67 -9.42
N GLN A 155 -11.00 13.78 -10.12
CA GLN A 155 -12.02 14.45 -10.90
C GLN A 155 -12.60 13.52 -11.98
N LYS A 156 -13.82 13.81 -12.45
CA LYS A 156 -14.44 13.08 -13.56
C LYS A 156 -13.50 13.00 -14.76
N GLY A 157 -13.26 11.78 -15.23
CA GLY A 157 -12.30 11.51 -16.30
C GLY A 157 -11.69 10.13 -16.16
N SER A 158 -10.65 9.85 -16.96
CA SER A 158 -10.02 8.54 -17.06
C SER A 158 -9.33 8.04 -15.78
N ALA A 159 -9.00 8.92 -14.85
CA ALA A 159 -8.39 8.57 -13.56
C ALA A 159 -9.41 8.24 -12.46
N ARG A 160 -10.66 8.67 -12.58
CA ARG A 160 -11.70 8.37 -11.57
C ARG A 160 -11.85 6.88 -11.25
N PRO A 161 -11.85 5.95 -12.23
CA PRO A 161 -11.95 4.52 -11.96
C PRO A 161 -10.72 3.92 -11.25
N THR A 162 -9.65 4.67 -11.06
CA THR A 162 -8.45 4.23 -10.32
C THR A 162 -8.41 4.74 -8.89
N GLY A 163 -9.48 5.37 -8.39
CA GLY A 163 -9.62 5.78 -7.00
C GLY A 163 -9.73 4.58 -6.05
N GLY A 164 -10.01 4.88 -4.79
CA GLY A 164 -10.14 3.89 -3.73
C GLY A 164 -10.05 4.54 -2.36
N ALA A 165 -10.28 3.78 -1.30
CA ALA A 165 -10.10 4.24 0.07
C ALA A 165 -9.80 3.07 1.00
N GLY A 166 -8.91 3.31 1.97
CA GLY A 166 -8.58 2.34 2.99
C GLY A 166 -7.44 2.78 3.89
N CYS A 167 -7.28 2.08 5.01
CA CYS A 167 -6.27 2.35 6.01
C CYS A 167 -5.76 1.05 6.63
N VAL A 168 -4.45 0.88 6.69
CA VAL A 168 -3.76 -0.25 7.32
C VAL A 168 -3.07 0.22 8.59
N ALA A 169 -3.22 -0.56 9.66
CA ALA A 169 -2.46 -0.41 10.90
C ALA A 169 -1.54 -1.62 11.08
N MET A 170 -0.26 -1.38 11.39
CA MET A 170 0.74 -2.42 11.62
C MET A 170 1.40 -2.22 12.97
N LEU A 171 1.46 -3.28 13.78
CA LEU A 171 2.28 -3.33 14.99
C LEU A 171 3.69 -3.79 14.60
N ILE A 172 4.71 -3.00 14.94
CA ILE A 172 6.10 -3.23 14.60
C ILE A 172 6.90 -3.48 15.89
N GLY A 173 7.70 -4.53 15.93
CA GLY A 173 8.50 -4.88 17.09
C GLY A 173 9.46 -6.05 16.84
N PRO A 174 10.27 -6.43 17.85
CA PRO A 174 11.14 -7.59 17.78
C PRO A 174 10.33 -8.90 17.77
N ASN A 175 11.01 -10.00 17.40
CA ASN A 175 10.43 -11.35 17.34
C ASN A 175 9.19 -11.45 16.42
N ALA A 176 9.16 -10.65 15.36
CA ALA A 176 8.04 -10.60 14.43
C ALA A 176 7.96 -11.88 13.57
N PRO A 177 6.74 -12.36 13.24
CA PRO A 177 6.55 -13.42 12.27
C PRO A 177 6.87 -12.98 10.83
N ILE A 178 6.77 -11.67 10.56
CA ILE A 178 7.11 -11.04 9.28
C ILE A 178 8.27 -10.07 9.53
N VAL A 179 9.50 -10.52 9.31
CA VAL A 179 10.73 -9.78 9.62
C VAL A 179 11.12 -8.87 8.46
N VAL A 180 11.51 -7.62 8.71
CA VAL A 180 12.11 -6.78 7.68
C VAL A 180 13.58 -7.14 7.56
N GLU A 181 14.07 -7.41 6.35
CA GLU A 181 15.46 -7.83 6.19
C GLU A 181 16.42 -6.63 6.30
N PRO A 182 17.33 -6.60 7.31
CA PRO A 182 18.21 -5.45 7.54
C PRO A 182 19.15 -5.19 6.38
N GLY A 183 19.42 -3.91 6.10
CA GLY A 183 20.35 -3.48 5.04
C GLY A 183 19.83 -3.61 3.60
N LEU A 184 18.71 -4.29 3.36
CA LEU A 184 18.16 -4.58 2.04
C LEU A 184 17.07 -3.57 1.63
N ARG A 185 17.44 -2.29 1.55
CA ARG A 185 16.57 -1.19 1.06
C ARG A 185 17.20 -0.50 -0.14
N GLY A 186 16.70 -0.77 -1.34
CA GLY A 186 17.09 -0.06 -2.57
C GLY A 186 16.13 1.10 -2.84
N SER A 187 16.59 2.34 -2.68
CA SER A 187 15.75 3.53 -2.80
C SER A 187 16.13 4.39 -4.00
N TYR A 188 15.14 5.09 -4.56
CA TYR A 188 15.32 6.08 -5.61
C TYR A 188 14.38 7.26 -5.36
N ALA A 189 14.93 8.47 -5.49
CA ALA A 189 14.20 9.73 -5.37
C ALA A 189 14.64 10.68 -6.49
N SER A 190 13.70 11.45 -7.01
CA SER A 190 13.94 12.44 -8.07
C SER A 190 12.92 13.56 -7.97
N HIS A 191 13.22 14.73 -8.53
CA HIS A 191 12.26 15.83 -8.62
C HIS A 191 11.48 15.74 -9.94
N VAL A 192 10.18 15.49 -9.85
CA VAL A 192 9.27 15.39 -11.00
C VAL A 192 7.86 15.94 -10.67
N TYR A 193 7.07 16.20 -11.71
CA TYR A 193 5.67 16.63 -11.62
C TYR A 193 4.75 15.63 -12.32
N ASP A 194 4.81 14.35 -11.93
CA ASP A 194 3.98 13.29 -12.51
C ASP A 194 2.57 13.23 -11.89
N PHE A 195 2.49 13.41 -10.57
CA PHE A 195 1.26 13.59 -9.79
C PHE A 195 1.57 14.44 -8.56
N TYR A 196 0.73 15.44 -8.28
CA TYR A 196 0.91 16.35 -7.14
C TYR A 196 -0.41 17.07 -6.79
N LYS A 197 -0.52 17.57 -5.56
CA LYS A 197 -1.72 18.28 -5.04
C LYS A 197 -1.36 19.72 -4.66
N PRO A 198 -1.25 20.65 -5.64
CA PRO A 198 -0.82 22.02 -5.37
C PRO A 198 -1.95 22.92 -4.83
N ASP A 199 -3.21 22.59 -5.15
CA ASP A 199 -4.36 23.39 -4.76
C ASP A 199 -4.96 22.88 -3.45
N GLY A 200 -4.67 23.57 -2.36
CA GLY A 200 -5.21 23.23 -1.03
C GLY A 200 -6.71 23.49 -0.84
N ARG A 201 -7.45 23.87 -1.89
CA ARG A 201 -8.93 23.98 -1.89
C ARG A 201 -9.61 22.78 -2.54
N SER A 202 -8.87 21.92 -3.21
CA SER A 202 -9.38 20.71 -3.84
C SER A 202 -8.71 19.47 -3.24
N GLU A 203 -9.46 18.37 -3.16
CA GLU A 203 -8.89 17.07 -2.86
C GLU A 203 -8.27 16.41 -4.12
N TYR A 204 -8.64 16.89 -5.30
CA TYR A 204 -8.20 16.31 -6.56
C TYR A 204 -6.73 16.66 -6.88
N PRO A 205 -5.95 15.69 -7.36
CA PRO A 205 -4.57 15.92 -7.77
C PRO A 205 -4.50 16.49 -9.20
N VAL A 206 -3.40 17.16 -9.50
CA VAL A 206 -2.92 17.35 -10.87
C VAL A 206 -2.13 16.11 -11.26
N ILE A 207 -2.51 15.46 -12.36
CA ILE A 207 -1.90 14.20 -12.80
C ILE A 207 -1.58 14.21 -14.30
N ASN A 208 -0.35 13.80 -14.64
CA ASN A 208 0.03 13.38 -15.98
C ASN A 208 0.13 11.85 -16.02
N GLY A 209 -0.96 11.18 -16.40
CA GLY A 209 -1.07 9.73 -16.30
C GLY A 209 -0.05 8.93 -17.13
N HIS A 210 0.43 9.47 -18.25
CA HIS A 210 1.49 8.82 -19.03
C HIS A 210 2.85 8.98 -18.34
N PHE A 211 3.14 10.18 -17.84
CA PHE A 211 4.40 10.45 -17.16
C PHE A 211 4.48 9.72 -15.81
N SER A 212 3.38 9.58 -15.07
CA SER A 212 3.36 8.81 -13.81
C SER A 212 3.67 7.33 -14.00
N VAL A 213 3.19 6.71 -15.08
CA VAL A 213 3.56 5.33 -15.41
C VAL A 213 5.05 5.22 -15.78
N GLN A 214 5.59 6.20 -16.51
CA GLN A 214 7.01 6.24 -16.82
C GLN A 214 7.86 6.36 -15.55
N CYS A 215 7.56 7.33 -14.69
CA CYS A 215 8.24 7.54 -13.40
C CYS A 215 8.16 6.30 -12.50
N TYR A 216 7.01 5.62 -12.46
CA TYR A 216 6.85 4.36 -11.74
C TYR A 216 7.82 3.28 -12.25
N MET A 217 7.92 3.08 -13.56
CA MET A 217 8.80 2.06 -14.15
C MET A 217 10.29 2.40 -14.00
N GLU A 218 10.67 3.66 -14.21
CA GLU A 218 12.05 4.13 -14.02
C GLU A 218 12.52 3.96 -12.57
N SER A 219 11.67 4.33 -11.62
CA SER A 219 11.97 4.18 -10.20
C SER A 219 12.00 2.72 -9.75
N LEU A 220 11.17 1.85 -10.35
CA LEU A 220 11.23 0.40 -10.16
C LEU A 220 12.58 -0.16 -10.61
N ASP A 221 13.05 0.21 -11.80
CA ASP A 221 14.35 -0.24 -12.31
C ASP A 221 15.49 0.17 -11.39
N ALA A 222 15.49 1.44 -10.95
CA ALA A 222 16.51 1.98 -10.05
C ALA A 222 16.49 1.30 -8.67
N CYS A 223 15.31 1.12 -8.07
CA CYS A 223 15.15 0.45 -6.79
C CYS A 223 15.56 -1.02 -6.86
N TYR A 224 15.14 -1.73 -7.91
CA TYR A 224 15.49 -3.13 -8.14
C TYR A 224 17.02 -3.31 -8.25
N LYS A 225 17.66 -2.49 -9.09
CA LYS A 225 19.13 -2.49 -9.24
C LYS A 225 19.83 -2.21 -7.91
N ALA A 226 19.38 -1.20 -7.16
CA ALA A 226 19.96 -0.84 -5.87
C ALA A 226 19.77 -1.96 -4.82
N TYR A 227 18.61 -2.61 -4.79
CA TYR A 227 18.34 -3.75 -3.91
C TYR A 227 19.28 -4.92 -4.21
N ILE A 228 19.40 -5.32 -5.49
CA ILE A 228 20.26 -6.43 -5.90
C ILE A 228 21.73 -6.15 -5.56
N GLU A 229 22.21 -4.92 -5.78
CA GLU A 229 23.58 -4.54 -5.45
C GLU A 229 23.85 -4.55 -3.94
N ARG A 230 22.91 -4.08 -3.12
CA ARG A 230 23.00 -4.19 -1.66
C ARG A 230 23.06 -5.65 -1.22
N GLY A 231 22.18 -6.50 -1.76
CA GLY A 231 22.18 -7.93 -1.50
C GLY A 231 23.53 -8.58 -1.76
N ARG A 232 24.22 -8.24 -2.87
CA ARG A 232 25.56 -8.76 -3.17
C ARG A 232 26.61 -8.36 -2.13
N LYS A 233 26.53 -7.15 -1.57
CA LYS A 233 27.44 -6.68 -0.51
C LYS A 233 27.18 -7.41 0.81
N THR A 234 25.91 -7.52 1.19
CA THR A 234 25.48 -8.18 2.44
C THR A 234 25.85 -9.69 2.49
N ILE A 235 25.89 -10.38 1.34
CA ILE A 235 26.42 -11.76 1.23
C ILE A 235 27.90 -11.82 1.61
N LYS A 236 28.71 -10.92 1.07
CA LYS A 236 30.15 -10.88 1.34
C LYS A 236 30.41 -10.66 2.83
N GLU A 237 29.51 -9.95 3.50
CA GLU A 237 29.54 -9.66 4.93
C GLU A 237 28.87 -10.75 5.81
N LYS A 238 28.31 -11.82 5.21
CA LYS A 238 27.59 -12.94 5.87
C LYS A 238 26.38 -12.53 6.73
N VAL A 239 25.74 -11.39 6.43
CA VAL A 239 24.65 -10.84 7.26
C VAL A 239 23.28 -11.42 6.87
N VAL A 240 23.11 -11.92 5.64
CA VAL A 240 21.83 -12.48 5.14
C VAL A 240 22.11 -13.66 4.21
N ASP A 241 21.39 -14.78 4.41
CA ASP A 241 21.43 -15.91 3.47
C ASP A 241 20.73 -15.54 2.15
N PHE A 242 21.50 -15.54 1.06
CA PHE A 242 21.15 -14.94 -0.21
C PHE A 242 21.57 -15.83 -1.40
N ALA A 243 21.82 -17.11 -1.18
CA ALA A 243 22.18 -18.05 -2.24
C ALA A 243 21.47 -19.39 -2.07
N SER A 244 20.43 -19.64 -2.88
CA SER A 244 19.98 -21.00 -3.17
C SER A 244 20.62 -21.48 -4.48
N PRO A 245 21.15 -22.72 -4.54
CA PRO A 245 21.61 -23.34 -5.79
C PRO A 245 20.50 -23.47 -6.85
N SER A 246 19.23 -23.35 -6.46
CA SER A 246 18.07 -23.50 -7.34
C SER A 246 17.65 -22.21 -8.06
N TRP A 247 18.24 -21.06 -7.74
CA TRP A 247 17.86 -19.77 -8.34
C TRP A 247 18.56 -19.57 -9.67
N GLN A 248 17.76 -19.40 -10.73
CA GLN A 248 18.27 -19.18 -12.08
C GLN A 248 18.40 -17.69 -12.38
N LEU A 249 17.44 -16.88 -11.95
CA LEU A 249 17.42 -15.44 -12.17
C LEU A 249 17.56 -14.65 -10.86
N PRO A 250 18.06 -13.39 -10.90
CA PRO A 250 18.11 -12.55 -9.70
C PRO A 250 16.73 -12.36 -9.02
N SER A 251 15.62 -12.34 -9.77
CA SER A 251 14.26 -12.30 -9.20
C SER A 251 13.76 -13.61 -8.58
N ASP A 252 14.43 -14.75 -8.81
CA ASP A 252 14.05 -16.05 -8.20
C ASP A 252 14.27 -16.11 -6.69
N LYS A 253 14.96 -15.11 -6.15
CA LYS A 253 15.16 -14.90 -4.72
C LYS A 253 13.88 -14.57 -3.97
N PHE A 254 12.85 -14.12 -4.67
CA PHE A 254 11.57 -13.75 -4.09
C PHE A 254 10.54 -14.84 -4.35
N ASP A 255 9.99 -15.41 -3.28
CA ASP A 255 8.83 -16.29 -3.37
C ASP A 255 7.59 -15.50 -3.81
N TYR A 256 7.45 -14.26 -3.32
CA TYR A 256 6.37 -13.35 -3.66
C TYR A 256 6.89 -11.93 -3.92
N MET A 257 6.19 -11.18 -4.76
CA MET A 257 6.50 -9.77 -5.02
C MET A 257 5.24 -8.92 -4.93
N LEU A 258 5.28 -7.91 -4.08
CA LEU A 258 4.22 -6.95 -3.83
C LEU A 258 4.65 -5.60 -4.38
N PHE A 259 3.68 -4.85 -4.88
CA PHE A 259 3.89 -3.56 -5.50
C PHE A 259 2.83 -2.58 -4.98
N HIS A 260 3.20 -1.30 -4.86
CA HIS A 260 2.20 -0.25 -4.81
C HIS A 260 1.30 -0.39 -6.05
N SER A 261 -0.01 -0.47 -5.82
CA SER A 261 -0.99 -0.93 -6.79
C SER A 261 -2.04 0.15 -7.10
N PRO A 262 -1.72 1.17 -7.94
CA PRO A 262 -2.73 2.09 -8.47
C PRO A 262 -3.80 1.35 -9.30
N THR A 263 -3.35 0.34 -10.06
CA THR A 263 -4.20 -0.57 -10.84
C THR A 263 -3.52 -1.93 -10.92
N CYS A 264 -4.31 -3.01 -10.99
CA CYS A 264 -3.76 -4.36 -11.13
C CYS A 264 -2.97 -4.54 -12.43
N LYS A 265 -3.38 -3.88 -13.53
CA LYS A 265 -2.65 -3.93 -14.81
C LYS A 265 -1.26 -3.30 -14.72
N LEU A 266 -1.10 -2.22 -13.96
CA LEU A 266 0.23 -1.61 -13.76
C LEU A 266 1.16 -2.56 -13.02
N VAL A 267 0.64 -3.31 -12.04
CA VAL A 267 1.43 -4.30 -11.29
C VAL A 267 1.88 -5.46 -12.18
N GLU A 268 1.01 -5.94 -13.06
CA GLU A 268 1.37 -6.97 -14.05
C GLU A 268 2.52 -6.50 -14.95
N LYS A 269 2.48 -5.24 -15.41
CA LYS A 269 3.56 -4.62 -16.18
C LYS A 269 4.84 -4.44 -15.34
N ALA A 270 4.71 -4.07 -14.07
CA ALA A 270 5.83 -3.90 -13.15
C ALA A 270 6.57 -5.22 -12.91
N HIS A 271 5.84 -6.31 -12.68
CA HIS A 271 6.45 -7.63 -12.55
C HIS A 271 7.14 -8.08 -13.85
N ALA A 272 6.53 -7.83 -15.01
CA ALA A 272 7.18 -8.05 -16.30
C ALA A 272 8.45 -7.20 -16.47
N ARG A 273 8.46 -5.97 -15.96
CA ARG A 273 9.63 -5.07 -15.97
C ARG A 273 10.77 -5.59 -15.09
N VAL A 274 10.47 -6.20 -13.95
CA VAL A 274 11.50 -6.89 -13.13
C VAL A 274 12.16 -8.01 -13.92
N LEU A 275 11.38 -8.85 -14.63
CA LEU A 275 11.96 -9.90 -15.46
C LEU A 275 12.78 -9.35 -16.63
N TYR A 276 12.37 -8.21 -17.20
CA TYR A 276 13.17 -7.51 -18.20
C TYR A 276 14.50 -7.01 -17.61
N ASN A 277 14.51 -6.51 -16.37
CA ASN A 277 15.76 -6.13 -15.70
C ASN A 277 16.69 -7.34 -15.51
N ASP A 278 16.17 -8.51 -15.15
CA ASP A 278 16.97 -9.75 -15.09
C ASP A 278 17.59 -10.08 -16.46
N TYR A 279 16.80 -9.99 -17.53
CA TYR A 279 17.28 -10.17 -18.90
C TYR A 279 18.38 -9.17 -19.26
N THR A 280 18.27 -7.90 -18.84
CA THR A 280 19.32 -6.92 -19.15
C THR A 280 20.66 -7.18 -18.46
N VAL A 281 20.65 -7.96 -17.37
CA VAL A 281 21.87 -8.32 -16.63
C VAL A 281 22.56 -9.53 -17.25
N ASP A 282 21.80 -10.52 -17.71
CA ASP A 282 22.31 -11.74 -18.33
C ASP A 282 21.42 -12.13 -19.53
N PRO A 283 21.57 -11.44 -20.68
CA PRO A 283 20.70 -11.66 -21.84
C PRO A 283 20.90 -13.02 -22.50
N ASP A 284 22.07 -13.63 -22.31
CA ASP A 284 22.43 -14.95 -22.84
C ASP A 284 21.96 -16.11 -21.95
N HIS A 285 21.32 -15.82 -20.80
CA HIS A 285 20.83 -16.85 -19.90
C HIS A 285 19.80 -17.76 -20.61
N PRO A 286 19.85 -19.10 -20.46
CA PRO A 286 18.97 -20.03 -21.19
C PRO A 286 17.46 -19.77 -21.03
N PHE A 287 17.03 -19.19 -19.90
CA PHE A 287 15.64 -18.79 -19.68
C PHE A 287 15.14 -17.76 -20.72
N PHE A 288 16.04 -16.95 -21.29
CA PHE A 288 15.72 -15.90 -22.25
C PHE A 288 16.00 -16.29 -23.70
N ALA A 289 16.23 -17.58 -23.99
CA ALA A 289 16.53 -18.06 -25.34
C ALA A 289 15.46 -17.73 -26.38
N GLU A 290 14.20 -17.54 -25.97
CA GLU A 290 13.08 -17.16 -26.83
C GLU A 290 12.88 -15.64 -26.95
N VAL A 291 13.68 -14.81 -26.27
CA VAL A 291 13.59 -13.35 -26.35
C VAL A 291 14.07 -12.88 -27.73
N PRO A 292 13.24 -12.12 -28.48
CA PRO A 292 13.63 -11.60 -29.79
C PRO A 292 14.92 -10.73 -29.74
N PRO A 293 15.86 -10.88 -30.71
CA PRO A 293 17.11 -10.11 -30.74
C PRO A 293 16.92 -8.59 -30.74
N GLU A 294 15.81 -8.09 -31.28
CA GLU A 294 15.47 -6.66 -31.29
C GLU A 294 15.19 -6.09 -29.89
N TYR A 295 14.90 -6.94 -28.90
CA TYR A 295 14.73 -6.51 -27.51
C TYR A 295 16.04 -6.52 -26.72
N HIS A 296 17.14 -6.94 -27.34
CA HIS A 296 18.46 -6.96 -26.71
C HIS A 296 18.89 -5.56 -26.25
N PRO A 297 19.45 -5.40 -25.02
CA PRO A 297 19.81 -4.09 -24.47
C PRO A 297 20.77 -3.26 -25.35
N LEU A 298 21.61 -3.92 -26.16
CA LEU A 298 22.58 -3.30 -27.06
C LEU A 298 22.07 -3.06 -28.49
N ALA A 299 20.78 -3.28 -28.78
CA ALA A 299 20.26 -3.14 -30.15
C ALA A 299 20.37 -1.69 -30.67
N PRO A 300 20.65 -1.45 -31.98
CA PRO A 300 20.96 -0.12 -32.53
C PRO A 300 19.81 0.89 -32.51
N ASN A 301 18.56 0.44 -32.29
CA ASN A 301 17.38 1.30 -32.34
C ASN A 301 16.46 1.04 -31.12
N PRO A 302 16.92 1.35 -29.89
CA PRO A 302 16.20 0.99 -28.68
C PRO A 302 14.93 1.83 -28.42
N SER A 303 14.46 2.68 -29.36
CA SER A 303 13.42 3.69 -29.11
C SER A 303 12.07 3.46 -29.81
N LYS A 304 10.99 3.73 -29.05
CA LYS A 304 9.62 4.16 -29.46
C LYS A 304 8.54 3.11 -29.81
N GLU A 305 8.32 2.13 -28.94
CA GLU A 305 7.16 2.06 -28.04
C GLU A 305 7.25 0.75 -27.25
N ASP A 306 7.40 0.92 -25.94
CA ASP A 306 7.55 -0.10 -24.89
C ASP A 306 6.42 -1.14 -24.82
N LYS A 307 5.39 -1.05 -25.68
CA LYS A 307 4.17 -1.85 -25.57
C LYS A 307 4.35 -3.28 -26.07
N GLU A 308 5.10 -3.51 -27.16
CA GLU A 308 5.33 -4.87 -27.68
C GLU A 308 6.25 -5.66 -26.77
N ARG A 309 7.39 -5.07 -26.40
CA ARG A 309 8.30 -5.61 -25.40
C ARG A 309 7.59 -5.87 -24.08
N SER A 310 6.83 -4.90 -23.55
CA SER A 310 6.05 -5.10 -22.32
C SER A 310 5.06 -6.26 -22.47
N ARG A 311 4.31 -6.34 -23.57
CA ARG A 311 3.40 -7.47 -23.84
C ARG A 311 4.13 -8.80 -23.93
N PHE A 312 5.31 -8.84 -24.55
CA PHE A 312 6.13 -10.05 -24.63
C PHE A 312 6.55 -10.52 -23.24
N PHE A 313 7.16 -9.63 -22.43
CA PHE A 313 7.60 -9.98 -21.08
C PHE A 313 6.44 -10.31 -20.14
N MET A 314 5.27 -9.68 -20.31
CA MET A 314 4.05 -10.05 -19.58
C MET A 314 3.64 -11.49 -19.89
N LYS A 315 3.64 -11.89 -21.17
CA LYS A 315 3.37 -13.28 -21.57
C LYS A 315 4.42 -14.25 -21.03
N LEU A 316 5.70 -13.91 -21.18
CA LEU A 316 6.83 -14.72 -20.71
C LEU A 316 6.77 -14.93 -19.19
N CYS A 317 6.34 -13.91 -18.43
CA CYS A 317 6.25 -13.99 -16.97
C CYS A 317 4.88 -14.46 -16.44
N ALA A 318 3.91 -14.81 -17.29
CA ALA A 318 2.51 -15.01 -16.88
C ALA A 318 2.34 -16.05 -15.75
N GLU A 319 3.00 -17.21 -15.86
CA GLU A 319 2.97 -18.25 -14.82
C GLU A 319 3.67 -17.80 -13.53
N ARG A 320 4.77 -17.05 -13.65
CA ARG A 320 5.47 -16.46 -12.49
C ARG A 320 4.57 -15.42 -11.81
N PHE A 321 3.90 -14.55 -12.56
CA PHE A 321 2.97 -13.56 -12.05
C PHE A 321 1.80 -14.21 -11.30
N LYS A 322 1.17 -15.24 -11.89
CA LYS A 322 0.07 -15.99 -11.28
C LYS A 322 0.45 -16.59 -9.92
N ARG A 323 1.69 -17.05 -9.76
CA ARG A 323 2.17 -17.69 -8.52
C ARG A 323 2.71 -16.68 -7.50
N ARG A 324 3.46 -15.67 -7.95
CA ARG A 324 4.27 -14.80 -7.08
C ARG A 324 3.64 -13.45 -6.78
N VAL A 325 2.66 -13.00 -7.56
CA VAL A 325 2.09 -11.64 -7.45
C VAL A 325 0.58 -11.65 -7.33
N LEU A 326 -0.11 -12.44 -8.16
CA LEU A 326 -1.59 -12.48 -8.18
C LEU A 326 -2.23 -12.71 -6.78
N PRO A 327 -1.69 -13.55 -5.88
CA PRO A 327 -2.25 -13.73 -4.53
C PRO A 327 -2.29 -12.44 -3.69
N SER A 328 -1.47 -11.44 -4.02
CA SER A 328 -1.42 -10.16 -3.31
C SER A 328 -2.36 -9.09 -3.89
N LEU A 329 -3.12 -9.35 -4.95
CA LEU A 329 -3.86 -8.30 -5.67
C LEU A 329 -5.35 -8.18 -5.32
N GLU A 330 -5.86 -9.00 -4.41
CA GLU A 330 -7.28 -9.03 -4.06
C GLU A 330 -7.77 -7.66 -3.56
N MET A 331 -7.08 -7.03 -2.61
CA MET A 331 -7.43 -5.69 -2.13
C MET A 331 -7.36 -4.62 -3.23
N ALA A 332 -6.32 -4.66 -4.07
CA ALA A 332 -6.18 -3.68 -5.15
C ALA A 332 -7.34 -3.78 -6.15
N SER A 333 -7.75 -5.01 -6.50
CA SER A 333 -8.84 -5.27 -7.42
C SER A 333 -10.23 -4.97 -6.83
N MET A 334 -10.39 -5.21 -5.53
CA MET A 334 -11.69 -5.13 -4.86
C MET A 334 -11.95 -3.79 -4.14
N CYS A 335 -10.92 -2.99 -3.86
CA CYS A 335 -11.05 -1.69 -3.20
C CYS A 335 -10.49 -0.52 -4.02
N GLY A 336 -9.71 -0.79 -5.06
CA GLY A 336 -9.04 0.25 -5.83
C GLY A 336 -7.74 0.74 -5.17
N ASN A 337 -7.29 1.93 -5.57
CA ASN A 337 -6.07 2.52 -5.04
C ASN A 337 -6.29 3.11 -3.65
N MET A 338 -5.59 2.61 -2.64
CA MET A 338 -5.63 3.14 -1.26
C MET A 338 -4.39 3.99 -0.94
N TYR A 339 -3.74 4.57 -1.96
CA TYR A 339 -2.48 5.31 -1.89
C TYR A 339 -1.45 4.65 -0.96
N THR A 340 -1.11 5.25 0.19
CA THR A 340 -0.09 4.75 1.11
C THR A 340 -0.42 3.36 1.66
N ALA A 341 -1.70 3.03 1.82
CA ALA A 341 -2.16 1.73 2.28
C ALA A 341 -2.13 0.66 1.17
N SER A 342 -1.97 1.03 -0.11
CA SER A 342 -2.10 0.11 -1.25
C SER A 342 -1.10 -1.06 -1.20
N LEU A 343 0.17 -0.79 -0.91
CA LEU A 343 1.20 -1.83 -0.79
C LEU A 343 0.91 -2.77 0.39
N TYR A 344 0.45 -2.23 1.51
CA TYR A 344 0.17 -3.02 2.71
C TYR A 344 -1.19 -3.75 2.65
N GLY A 345 -2.14 -3.25 1.86
CA GLY A 345 -3.32 -3.99 1.45
C GLY A 345 -2.97 -5.19 0.57
N CYS A 346 -1.92 -5.09 -0.25
CA CYS A 346 -1.39 -6.24 -0.97
C CYS A 346 -0.76 -7.26 -0.02
N LEU A 347 -0.09 -6.81 1.05
CA LEU A 347 0.40 -7.71 2.11
C LEU A 347 -0.74 -8.41 2.84
N ALA A 348 -1.80 -7.70 3.22
CA ALA A 348 -2.99 -8.29 3.82
C ALA A 348 -3.66 -9.33 2.88
N SER A 349 -3.67 -9.06 1.57
CA SER A 349 -4.16 -10.01 0.55
C SER A 349 -3.29 -11.26 0.49
N LEU A 350 -1.96 -11.12 0.47
CA LEU A 350 -1.04 -12.24 0.46
C LEU A 350 -1.25 -13.14 1.69
N ILE A 351 -1.31 -12.53 2.88
CA ILE A 351 -1.55 -13.23 4.17
C ILE A 351 -2.86 -14.02 4.12
N SER A 352 -3.90 -13.45 3.52
CA SER A 352 -5.24 -14.08 3.45
C SER A 352 -5.36 -15.16 2.37
N ASN A 353 -4.45 -15.17 1.38
CA ASN A 353 -4.53 -16.06 0.22
C ASN A 353 -3.49 -17.17 0.20
N VAL A 354 -2.46 -17.08 1.03
CA VAL A 354 -1.35 -18.03 1.07
C VAL A 354 -1.16 -18.54 2.49
N THR A 355 -1.03 -19.86 2.63
CA THR A 355 -0.63 -20.48 3.89
C THR A 355 0.88 -20.44 4.04
N PHE A 356 1.35 -19.95 5.18
CA PHE A 356 2.76 -19.90 5.56
C PHE A 356 3.05 -20.89 6.68
N HIS A 357 4.27 -21.43 6.72
CA HIS A 357 4.68 -22.43 7.70
C HIS A 357 6.10 -22.14 8.21
N ASP A 358 6.34 -22.37 9.49
CA ASP A 358 7.62 -22.11 10.17
C ASP A 358 8.83 -22.78 9.49
N LYS A 359 8.61 -23.95 8.87
CA LYS A 359 9.69 -24.78 8.30
C LYS A 359 10.15 -24.36 6.91
N ASN A 360 9.51 -23.38 6.29
CA ASN A 360 9.85 -22.92 4.94
C ASN A 360 9.72 -21.40 4.85
N PRO A 361 10.67 -20.65 5.44
CA PRO A 361 10.63 -19.19 5.41
C PRO A 361 10.52 -18.65 3.98
N LYS A 362 9.66 -17.66 3.79
CA LYS A 362 9.40 -17.06 2.49
C LYS A 362 9.95 -15.66 2.40
N ARG A 363 10.65 -15.35 1.31
CA ARG A 363 11.10 -13.98 1.04
C ARG A 363 10.10 -13.28 0.13
N VAL A 364 9.65 -12.11 0.58
CA VAL A 364 8.69 -11.26 -0.13
C VAL A 364 9.37 -9.96 -0.49
N ALA A 365 9.45 -9.63 -1.78
CA ALA A 365 9.86 -8.28 -2.22
C ALA A 365 8.67 -7.32 -2.15
N LEU A 366 8.93 -6.08 -1.74
CA LEU A 366 7.95 -5.01 -1.71
C LEU A 366 8.51 -3.81 -2.45
N PHE A 367 7.77 -3.30 -3.43
CA PHE A 367 8.07 -2.05 -4.12
C PHE A 367 7.07 -0.97 -3.73
N SER A 368 7.53 0.02 -2.96
CA SER A 368 6.76 1.22 -2.61
C SER A 368 7.11 2.36 -3.55
N TYR A 369 6.09 3.03 -4.07
CA TYR A 369 6.22 4.19 -4.93
C TYR A 369 5.33 5.31 -4.41
N GLY A 370 5.81 6.55 -4.49
CA GLY A 370 5.01 7.76 -4.35
C GLY A 370 5.49 8.81 -5.32
N SER A 371 4.57 9.39 -6.10
CA SER A 371 4.85 10.46 -7.07
C SER A 371 5.55 11.68 -6.45
N GLY A 372 6.21 12.47 -7.31
CA GLY A 372 7.01 13.64 -6.91
C GLY A 372 8.55 13.55 -7.06
N LEU A 373 9.26 12.43 -6.96
CA LEU A 373 8.90 11.07 -6.55
C LEU A 373 9.91 10.51 -5.54
N ILE A 374 9.45 9.59 -4.69
CA ILE A 374 10.26 8.79 -3.78
C ILE A 374 9.78 7.33 -3.83
N SER A 375 10.72 6.41 -3.89
CA SER A 375 10.45 4.98 -3.99
C SER A 375 11.49 4.14 -3.28
N SER A 376 11.07 2.95 -2.83
CA SER A 376 11.96 1.95 -2.25
C SER A 376 11.50 0.55 -2.61
N MET A 377 12.45 -0.31 -2.98
CA MET A 377 12.31 -1.75 -2.93
C MET A 377 13.01 -2.29 -1.69
N PHE A 378 12.31 -3.13 -0.94
CA PHE A 378 12.83 -3.82 0.24
C PHE A 378 12.24 -5.22 0.32
N SER A 379 12.68 -6.02 1.30
CA SER A 379 12.15 -7.37 1.47
C SER A 379 11.77 -7.68 2.90
N LEU A 380 10.75 -8.53 3.00
CA LEU A 380 10.33 -9.18 4.23
C LEU A 380 10.69 -10.66 4.18
N ARG A 381 10.94 -11.24 5.34
CA ARG A 381 11.04 -12.68 5.55
C ARG A 381 9.89 -13.14 6.44
N ILE A 382 9.02 -13.96 5.89
CA ILE A 382 7.96 -14.61 6.66
C ILE A 382 8.57 -15.86 7.27
N CYS A 383 8.74 -15.85 8.59
CA CYS A 383 9.48 -16.87 9.34
C CYS A 383 8.57 -17.81 10.13
N GLN A 384 7.28 -17.47 10.25
CA GLN A 384 6.32 -18.17 11.11
C GLN A 384 4.99 -18.35 10.39
N ASP A 385 4.13 -19.22 10.92
CA ASP A 385 2.72 -19.36 10.53
C ASP A 385 1.96 -18.04 10.72
N LEU A 386 1.18 -17.66 9.70
CA LEU A 386 0.36 -16.44 9.69
C LEU A 386 -1.14 -16.73 9.76
N SER A 387 -1.54 -17.98 10.06
CA SER A 387 -2.95 -18.39 10.08
C SER A 387 -3.81 -17.57 11.05
N GLU A 388 -3.28 -17.22 12.23
CA GLU A 388 -3.99 -16.34 13.18
C GLU A 388 -4.18 -14.93 12.61
N MET A 389 -3.14 -14.38 11.97
CA MET A 389 -3.18 -13.07 11.34
C MET A 389 -4.20 -13.03 10.18
N ALA A 390 -4.23 -14.09 9.36
CA ALA A 390 -5.21 -14.26 8.29
C ALA A 390 -6.65 -14.37 8.83
N ALA A 391 -6.85 -15.14 9.91
CA ALA A 391 -8.15 -15.29 10.56
C ALA A 391 -8.64 -13.96 11.17
N LYS A 392 -7.75 -13.18 11.80
CA LYS A 392 -8.10 -11.86 12.36
C LYS A 392 -8.42 -10.82 11.29
N LEU A 393 -7.73 -10.86 10.16
CA LEU A 393 -8.03 -9.98 9.02
C LEU A 393 -9.45 -10.25 8.48
N ASP A 394 -9.83 -11.52 8.36
CA ASP A 394 -11.10 -12.00 7.79
C ASP A 394 -11.44 -11.33 6.45
N LEU A 395 -10.42 -11.20 5.61
CA LEU A 395 -10.43 -10.28 4.47
C LEU A 395 -11.54 -10.61 3.46
N LYS A 396 -11.68 -11.89 3.11
CA LYS A 396 -12.62 -12.36 2.08
C LYS A 396 -14.07 -12.11 2.49
N ALA A 397 -14.44 -12.49 3.72
CA ALA A 397 -15.79 -12.30 4.21
C ALA A 397 -16.14 -10.81 4.29
N ARG A 398 -15.22 -9.97 4.80
CA ARG A 398 -15.41 -8.53 4.89
C ARG A 398 -15.53 -7.85 3.52
N LEU A 399 -14.75 -8.26 2.52
CA LEU A 399 -14.85 -7.73 1.16
C LEU A 399 -16.19 -8.10 0.49
N GLN A 400 -16.71 -9.29 0.78
CA GLN A 400 -17.99 -9.78 0.27
C GLN A 400 -19.20 -9.13 0.95
N ALA A 401 -19.08 -8.76 2.22
CA ALA A 401 -20.15 -8.17 3.02
C ALA A 401 -20.47 -6.70 2.70
N ARG A 402 -19.65 -6.03 1.89
CA ARG A 402 -19.82 -4.61 1.53
C ARG A 402 -21.05 -4.37 0.66
N TYR A 403 -21.57 -3.15 0.71
CA TYR A 403 -22.70 -2.69 -0.08
C TYR A 403 -22.27 -2.22 -1.48
N SER A 404 -22.93 -2.75 -2.51
CA SER A 404 -22.81 -2.25 -3.88
C SER A 404 -23.65 -0.99 -4.05
N ILE A 405 -23.02 0.10 -4.46
CA ILE A 405 -23.65 1.39 -4.69
C ILE A 405 -23.71 1.68 -6.20
N PRO A 406 -24.88 2.11 -6.74
CA PRO A 406 -25.00 2.48 -8.14
C PRO A 406 -24.06 3.65 -8.52
N PRO A 407 -23.48 3.67 -9.74
CA PRO A 407 -22.58 4.74 -10.18
C PRO A 407 -23.15 6.16 -10.06
N VAL A 408 -24.46 6.34 -10.26
CA VAL A 408 -25.12 7.64 -10.09
C VAL A 408 -25.08 8.14 -8.65
N VAL A 409 -25.24 7.24 -7.67
CA VAL A 409 -25.16 7.59 -6.24
C VAL A 409 -23.71 7.90 -5.88
N TYR A 410 -22.76 7.11 -6.38
CA TYR A 410 -21.33 7.38 -6.23
C TYR A 410 -20.94 8.77 -6.76
N ASP A 411 -21.42 9.17 -7.95
CA ASP A 411 -21.12 10.51 -8.50
C ASP A 411 -21.69 11.64 -7.62
N VAL A 412 -22.89 11.46 -7.07
CA VAL A 412 -23.49 12.40 -6.11
C VAL A 412 -22.67 12.45 -4.81
N THR A 413 -22.21 11.31 -4.30
CA THR A 413 -21.35 11.25 -3.11
C THR A 413 -20.03 11.98 -3.34
N CYS A 414 -19.42 11.86 -4.52
CA CYS A 414 -18.21 12.64 -4.86
C CYS A 414 -18.48 14.15 -4.85
N GLN A 415 -19.62 14.59 -5.39
CA GLN A 415 -20.00 16.01 -5.38
C GLN A 415 -20.27 16.53 -3.96
N LEU A 416 -20.93 15.73 -3.12
CA LEU A 416 -21.15 16.06 -1.72
C LEU A 416 -19.83 16.18 -0.96
N ARG A 417 -18.90 15.26 -1.21
CA ARG A 417 -17.55 15.31 -0.62
C ARG A 417 -16.78 16.56 -1.04
N GLU A 418 -16.86 16.94 -2.31
CA GLU A 418 -16.25 18.17 -2.82
C GLU A 418 -16.82 19.42 -2.13
N GLN A 419 -18.11 19.45 -1.83
CA GLN A 419 -18.75 20.53 -1.06
C GLN A 419 -18.36 20.51 0.42
N ALA A 420 -18.18 19.33 1.01
CA ALA A 420 -17.80 19.16 2.40
C ALA A 420 -16.30 19.42 2.65
N TYR A 421 -15.46 19.32 1.60
CA TYR A 421 -14.03 19.45 1.71
C TYR A 421 -13.64 20.84 2.25
N MET A 422 -12.96 20.86 3.40
CA MET A 422 -12.57 22.07 4.12
C MET A 422 -13.75 22.98 4.54
N ALA A 423 -14.98 22.45 4.62
CA ALA A 423 -16.11 23.16 5.19
C ALA A 423 -16.03 23.24 6.73
N LYS A 424 -16.58 24.31 7.30
CA LYS A 424 -16.83 24.48 8.75
C LYS A 424 -18.32 24.62 9.00
N ASP A 425 -18.75 24.46 10.25
CA ASP A 425 -20.18 24.40 10.61
C ASP A 425 -20.93 23.37 9.77
N TYR A 426 -20.30 22.21 9.61
CA TYR A 426 -20.77 21.12 8.77
C TYR A 426 -21.22 19.94 9.63
N VAL A 427 -22.38 19.39 9.32
CA VAL A 427 -22.88 18.12 9.88
C VAL A 427 -23.03 17.18 8.69
N PRO A 428 -22.36 16.01 8.69
CA PRO A 428 -22.51 15.03 7.63
C PRO A 428 -23.98 14.69 7.38
N PHE A 429 -24.35 14.65 6.10
CA PHE A 429 -25.71 14.49 5.61
C PHE A 429 -26.09 13.02 5.41
N THR A 430 -25.12 12.15 5.09
CA THR A 430 -25.42 10.74 4.80
C THR A 430 -25.81 9.96 6.07
N THR A 431 -26.33 8.74 5.90
CA THR A 431 -26.74 7.86 7.01
C THR A 431 -25.57 6.99 7.50
N THR A 432 -25.55 6.70 8.80
CA THR A 432 -24.60 5.75 9.39
C THR A 432 -24.96 4.28 9.14
N ASP A 433 -26.03 3.99 8.39
CA ASP A 433 -26.53 2.61 8.18
C ASP A 433 -25.59 1.73 7.37
N TYR A 434 -24.75 2.32 6.53
CA TYR A 434 -23.75 1.59 5.74
C TYR A 434 -22.49 1.27 6.54
N LEU A 435 -22.28 1.92 7.69
CA LEU A 435 -21.12 1.68 8.55
C LEU A 435 -21.25 0.37 9.33
N ILE A 436 -20.15 -0.36 9.44
CA ILE A 436 -20.08 -1.56 10.29
C ILE A 436 -19.89 -1.17 11.77
N PRO A 437 -20.37 -1.99 12.73
CA PRO A 437 -20.11 -1.78 14.15
C PRO A 437 -18.60 -1.64 14.43
N GLY A 438 -18.26 -0.66 15.26
CA GLY A 438 -16.88 -0.30 15.61
C GLY A 438 -16.20 0.68 14.64
N THR A 439 -16.85 1.09 13.55
CA THR A 439 -16.35 2.17 12.68
C THR A 439 -16.48 3.53 13.37
N TYR A 440 -15.39 4.28 13.43
CA TYR A 440 -15.42 5.70 13.77
C TYR A 440 -15.95 6.48 12.56
N TYR A 441 -16.76 7.51 12.82
CA TYR A 441 -17.27 8.40 11.79
C TYR A 441 -17.32 9.84 12.28
N LEU A 442 -17.18 10.78 11.35
CA LEU A 442 -17.32 12.21 11.58
C LEU A 442 -18.78 12.50 11.94
N SER A 443 -19.03 13.08 13.11
CA SER A 443 -20.38 13.50 13.51
C SER A 443 -20.61 14.98 13.24
N LYS A 444 -19.54 15.81 13.30
CA LYS A 444 -19.64 17.26 13.17
C LYS A 444 -18.28 17.91 12.91
N VAL A 445 -18.29 19.01 12.16
CA VAL A 445 -17.22 20.01 12.10
C VAL A 445 -17.79 21.35 12.59
N ASN A 446 -17.21 21.94 13.64
CA ASN A 446 -17.72 23.21 14.17
C ASN A 446 -17.16 24.45 13.45
N LYS A 447 -17.59 25.65 13.86
CA LYS A 447 -17.14 26.94 13.30
C LYS A 447 -15.64 27.21 13.33
N MET A 448 -14.91 26.49 14.18
CA MET A 448 -13.45 26.56 14.36
C MET A 448 -12.71 25.44 13.64
N PHE A 449 -13.39 24.67 12.76
CA PHE A 449 -12.86 23.49 12.05
C PHE A 449 -12.54 22.30 12.95
N GLU A 450 -12.95 22.32 14.21
CA GLU A 450 -12.75 21.18 15.11
C GLU A 450 -13.70 20.05 14.69
N ARG A 451 -13.14 18.84 14.54
CA ARG A 451 -13.86 17.65 14.10
C ARG A 451 -14.19 16.77 15.30
N GLU A 452 -15.46 16.36 15.39
CA GLU A 452 -15.96 15.45 16.42
C GLU A 452 -16.27 14.09 15.80
N TYR A 453 -15.90 13.01 16.50
CA TYR A 453 -16.06 11.64 16.04
C TYR A 453 -16.91 10.81 17.00
N GLN A 454 -17.71 9.91 16.45
CA GLN A 454 -18.48 8.90 17.17
C GLN A 454 -18.12 7.51 16.66
N VAL A 455 -18.53 6.47 17.39
CA VAL A 455 -18.30 5.07 17.01
C VAL A 455 -19.64 4.43 16.72
N LYS A 456 -19.76 3.76 15.57
CA LYS A 456 -20.93 2.97 15.22
C LYS A 456 -21.09 1.83 16.24
N ALA A 457 -22.24 1.79 16.89
CA ALA A 457 -22.58 0.78 17.90
C ALA A 457 -22.63 -0.63 17.31
#